data_AF-A0A2S6QV28-F1
#
_entry.id   AF-A0A2S6QV28-F1
#
_cell.length_a   1.000
_cell.length_b   1.000
_cell.length_c   1.000
_cell.angle_alpha   90.00
_cell.angle_beta   90.00
_cell.angle_gamma   90.00
#
_symmetry.space_group_name_H-M   'P 1'
#
loop_
_entity.id
_entity.type
_entity.pdbx_description
1 polymer ?
#
loop_
_entity_poly.entity_id
_entity_poly.type
_entity_poly.pdbx_seq_one_letter_code
_entity_poly.pdbx_strand_id
1 'polypeptide(L)'
;TRLGTGSGLGDGEQSVPAYVQALLEQTAEGLQNLQTTLSRSEDDRRTTNSSILQLTQRLATLGDQMQRTDGSIDEATRGHIRNLDVHMVRLLDETVTGRHQMVSELRNEIKLLARTVAAVANQPTNVTGESLIRTDSNEDTG
;
A
#
# COMPACT_ATOMS: atom_id res chain seq x y z
N THR A 1 24.02 5.20 -47.50
CA THR A 1 24.21 6.65 -47.26
C THR A 1 24.01 6.89 -45.78
N ARG A 2 25.07 7.18 -45.02
CA ARG A 2 24.97 7.60 -43.61
C ARG A 2 24.38 9.01 -43.59
N LEU A 3 23.31 9.22 -42.84
CA LEU A 3 22.73 10.53 -42.64
C LEU A 3 23.33 11.14 -41.37
N GLY A 4 23.87 12.34 -41.51
CA GLY A 4 24.61 13.05 -40.48
C GLY A 4 23.72 13.80 -39.49
N THR A 5 24.29 13.94 -38.29
CA THR A 5 24.40 15.18 -37.51
C THR A 5 23.13 15.95 -37.20
N GLY A 6 22.58 15.68 -36.02
CA GLY A 6 21.97 16.70 -35.17
C GLY A 6 22.77 16.79 -33.88
N SER A 7 23.74 17.72 -33.84
CA SER A 7 24.39 18.15 -32.61
C SER A 7 23.35 18.90 -31.78
N GLY A 8 22.67 18.17 -30.89
CA GLY A 8 21.81 18.72 -29.86
C GLY A 8 22.61 18.82 -28.57
N LEU A 9 23.17 20.00 -28.30
CA LEU A 9 23.49 20.41 -26.94
C LEU A 9 22.17 20.45 -26.16
N GLY A 10 21.95 19.46 -25.31
CA GLY A 10 20.71 19.28 -24.58
C GLY A 10 20.83 18.16 -23.55
N ASP A 11 21.31 18.56 -22.39
CA ASP A 11 21.02 17.99 -21.07
C ASP A 11 21.62 16.63 -20.69
N GLY A 12 22.28 16.64 -19.54
CA GLY A 12 22.84 15.48 -18.87
C GLY A 12 21.77 14.63 -18.19
N GLU A 13 20.67 14.35 -18.90
CA GLU A 13 19.65 13.39 -18.49
C GLU A 13 20.22 11.98 -18.66
N GLN A 14 21.06 11.65 -17.69
CA GLN A 14 21.45 10.32 -17.26
C GLN A 14 20.30 9.33 -17.48
N SER A 15 20.33 8.59 -18.59
CA SER A 15 19.31 7.59 -18.90
C SER A 15 19.29 6.57 -17.76
N VAL A 16 18.21 6.60 -16.97
CA VAL A 16 17.98 5.67 -15.87
C VAL A 16 18.11 4.25 -16.43
N PRO A 17 18.92 3.35 -15.82
CA PRO A 17 19.05 1.98 -16.31
C PRO A 17 17.68 1.32 -16.47
N ALA A 18 17.45 0.60 -17.57
CA ALA A 18 16.15 -0.01 -17.87
C ALA A 18 15.58 -0.87 -16.71
N TYR A 19 16.45 -1.51 -15.92
CA TYR A 19 16.06 -2.24 -14.71
C TYR A 19 15.51 -1.32 -13.61
N VAL A 20 16.12 -0.15 -13.38
CA VAL A 20 15.64 0.83 -12.40
C VAL A 20 14.31 1.42 -12.86
N GLN A 21 14.16 1.68 -14.16
CA GLN A 21 12.88 2.14 -14.72
C GLN A 21 11.77 1.11 -14.52
N ALA A 22 12.05 -0.18 -14.75
CA ALA A 22 11.10 -1.26 -14.48
C ALA A 22 10.73 -1.36 -12.99
N LEU A 23 11.68 -1.17 -12.07
CA LEU A 23 11.38 -1.14 -10.63
C LEU A 23 10.54 0.07 -10.23
N LEU A 24 10.79 1.24 -10.83
CA LEU A 24 10.01 2.44 -10.57
C LEU A 24 8.56 2.28 -11.07
N GLU A 25 8.39 1.72 -12.27
CA GLU A 25 7.07 1.39 -12.81
C GLU A 25 6.35 0.36 -11.93
N GLN A 26 7.05 -0.70 -11.52
CA GLN A 26 6.53 -1.69 -10.59
C GLN A 26 6.12 -1.06 -9.25
N THR A 27 6.89 -0.08 -8.76
CA THR A 27 6.59 0.64 -7.51
C THR A 27 5.36 1.53 -7.68
N ALA A 28 5.22 2.20 -8.82
CA ALA A 28 4.04 3.01 -9.12
C ALA A 28 2.77 2.16 -9.16
N GLU A 29 2.84 0.97 -9.78
CA GLU A 29 1.74 -0.01 -9.77
C GLU A 29 1.44 -0.51 -8.35
N GLY A 30 2.48 -0.83 -7.57
CA GLY A 30 2.33 -1.23 -6.17
C GLY A 30 1.65 -0.17 -5.29
N LEU A 31 2.03 1.10 -5.44
CA LEU A 31 1.39 2.21 -4.73
C LEU A 31 -0.09 2.38 -5.12
N GLN A 32 -0.43 2.17 -6.40
CA GLN A 32 -1.82 2.20 -6.87
C GLN A 32 -2.65 1.06 -6.26
N ASN A 33 -2.06 -0.14 -6.17
CA ASN A 33 -2.68 -1.28 -5.51
C ASN A 33 -2.89 -1.01 -4.02
N LEU A 34 -1.88 -0.45 -3.34
CA LEU A 34 -1.97 -0.05 -1.94
C LEU A 34 -3.08 0.97 -1.70
N GLN A 35 -3.20 1.99 -2.55
CA GLN A 35 -4.28 2.98 -2.46
C GLN A 35 -5.66 2.31 -2.59
N THR A 36 -5.80 1.38 -3.53
CA THR A 36 -7.04 0.63 -3.76
C THR A 36 -7.40 -0.22 -2.54
N THR A 37 -6.43 -0.95 -2.00
CA THR A 37 -6.56 -1.73 -0.77
C THR A 37 -6.97 -0.88 0.42
N LEU A 38 -6.31 0.26 0.62
CA LEU A 38 -6.62 1.17 1.72
C LEU A 38 -8.03 1.74 1.60
N SER A 39 -8.44 2.15 0.40
CA SER A 39 -9.81 2.62 0.16
C SER A 39 -10.83 1.55 0.52
N ARG A 40 -10.62 0.32 0.02
CA ARG A 40 -11.47 -0.83 0.33
C ARG A 40 -11.52 -1.12 1.82
N SER A 41 -10.37 -1.11 2.49
CA SER A 41 -10.33 -1.33 3.93
C SER A 41 -11.03 -0.22 4.72
N GLU A 42 -10.97 1.02 4.25
CA GLU A 42 -11.67 2.11 4.90
C GLU A 42 -13.19 1.91 4.80
N ASP A 43 -13.68 1.43 3.65
CA ASP A 43 -15.08 1.04 3.45
C ASP A 43 -15.49 -0.14 4.35
N ASP A 44 -14.65 -1.18 4.45
CA ASP A 44 -14.90 -2.32 5.35
C ASP A 44 -14.93 -1.87 6.82
N ARG A 45 -14.04 -0.95 7.19
CA ARG A 45 -14.00 -0.35 8.54
C ARG A 45 -15.25 0.50 8.81
N ARG A 46 -15.72 1.29 7.85
CA ARG A 46 -16.98 2.06 7.95
C ARG A 46 -18.17 1.12 8.14
N THR A 47 -18.21 0.02 7.39
CA THR A 47 -19.24 -1.02 7.49
C THR A 47 -19.24 -1.67 8.87
N THR A 48 -18.07 -2.06 9.37
CA THR A 48 -17.90 -2.63 10.72
C THR A 48 -18.38 -1.66 11.80
N ASN A 49 -18.00 -0.38 11.70
CA ASN A 49 -18.43 0.65 12.65
C ASN A 49 -19.96 0.82 12.66
N SER A 50 -20.59 0.86 11.47
CA SER A 50 -22.04 0.90 11.35
C SER A 50 -22.71 -0.31 12.03
N SER A 51 -22.18 -1.51 11.82
CA SER A 51 -22.69 -2.73 12.46
C SER A 51 -22.56 -2.70 13.99
N ILE A 52 -21.48 -2.12 14.54
CA ILE A 52 -21.30 -1.93 15.99
C ILE A 52 -22.34 -0.95 16.55
N LEU A 53 -22.64 0.14 15.83
CA LEU A 53 -23.69 1.08 16.23
C LEU A 53 -25.07 0.41 16.24
N GLN A 54 -25.37 -0.38 15.21
CA GLN A 54 -26.63 -1.14 15.14
C GLN A 54 -26.75 -2.17 16.27
N LEU A 55 -25.65 -2.86 16.58
CA LEU A 55 -25.59 -3.73 17.75
C LEU A 55 -25.91 -2.98 19.04
N THR A 56 -25.23 -1.84 19.25
CA THR A 56 -25.38 -1.04 20.47
C THR A 56 -26.83 -0.62 20.65
N GLN A 57 -27.50 -0.21 19.57
CA GLN A 57 -28.93 0.10 19.58
C GLN A 57 -29.78 -1.12 19.95
N ARG A 58 -29.48 -2.29 19.38
CA ARG A 58 -30.17 -3.55 19.70
C ARG A 58 -30.02 -3.95 21.17
N LEU A 59 -28.82 -3.84 21.73
CA LEU A 59 -28.56 -4.08 23.16
C LEU A 59 -29.35 -3.12 24.05
N ALA A 60 -29.44 -1.84 23.69
CA ALA A 60 -30.24 -0.88 24.43
C ALA A 60 -31.73 -1.28 24.43
N THR A 61 -32.28 -1.63 23.26
CA THR A 61 -33.69 -2.08 23.18
C THR A 61 -33.95 -3.36 23.95
N LEU A 62 -32.96 -4.26 24.00
CA LEU A 62 -33.04 -5.50 24.77
C LEU A 62 -33.04 -5.22 26.28
N GLY A 63 -32.16 -4.32 26.74
CA GLY A 63 -32.10 -3.89 28.14
C GLY A 63 -33.42 -3.24 28.59
N ASP A 64 -33.99 -2.37 27.76
CA ASP A 64 -35.29 -1.74 28.02
C ASP A 64 -36.42 -2.77 28.11
N GLN A 65 -36.39 -3.83 27.28
CA GLN A 65 -37.38 -4.91 27.34
C GLN A 65 -37.25 -5.70 28.64
N MET A 66 -36.03 -6.11 29.02
CA MET A 66 -35.77 -6.86 30.25
C MET A 66 -36.16 -6.09 31.52
N GLN A 67 -35.96 -4.77 31.52
CA GLN A 67 -36.39 -3.88 32.61
C GLN A 67 -37.93 -3.88 32.76
N ARG A 68 -38.67 -4.04 31.66
CA ARG A 68 -40.14 -3.99 31.64
C ARG A 68 -40.81 -5.33 31.98
N THR A 69 -40.13 -6.45 31.78
CA THR A 69 -40.68 -7.80 32.03
C THR A 69 -40.35 -8.37 33.42
N ASP A 70 -39.87 -7.56 34.37
CA ASP A 70 -39.64 -7.95 35.77
C ASP A 70 -38.74 -9.21 35.92
N GLY A 71 -37.80 -9.38 34.99
CA GLY A 71 -36.87 -10.53 34.93
C GLY A 71 -37.38 -11.76 34.17
N SER A 72 -38.62 -11.78 33.68
CA SER A 72 -39.13 -12.86 32.82
C SER A 72 -38.64 -12.68 31.38
N ILE A 73 -37.63 -13.45 30.99
CA ILE A 73 -37.12 -13.48 29.61
C ILE A 73 -38.09 -14.24 28.70
N ASP A 74 -38.79 -13.51 27.83
CA ASP A 74 -39.66 -14.09 26.81
C ASP A 74 -38.85 -14.75 25.66
N GLU A 75 -39.55 -15.49 24.80
CA GLU A 75 -38.94 -16.19 23.66
C GLU A 75 -38.31 -15.21 22.66
N ALA A 76 -38.91 -14.03 22.47
CA ALA A 76 -38.43 -13.00 21.56
C ALA A 76 -37.07 -12.44 22.01
N THR A 77 -36.91 -12.18 23.31
CA THR A 77 -35.68 -11.74 23.96
C THR A 77 -34.56 -12.78 23.77
N ARG A 78 -34.87 -14.07 23.97
CA ARG A 78 -33.92 -15.18 23.72
C ARG A 78 -33.51 -15.27 22.25
N GLY A 79 -34.45 -15.11 21.33
CA GLY A 79 -34.16 -15.04 19.90
C GLY A 79 -33.25 -13.86 19.56
N HIS A 80 -33.48 -12.69 20.16
CA HIS A 80 -32.66 -11.50 19.93
C HIS A 80 -31.22 -11.68 20.41
N ILE A 81 -31.02 -12.23 21.61
CA ILE A 81 -29.69 -12.55 22.18
C ILE A 81 -28.93 -13.49 21.26
N ARG A 82 -29.56 -14.58 20.79
CA ARG A 82 -28.89 -15.53 19.89
C ARG A 82 -28.48 -14.89 18.56
N ASN A 83 -29.34 -14.04 17.99
CA ASN A 83 -29.00 -13.30 16.77
C ASN A 83 -27.84 -12.32 17.01
N LEU A 84 -27.82 -11.70 18.19
CA LEU A 84 -26.77 -10.79 18.61
C LEU A 84 -25.42 -11.51 18.70
N ASP A 85 -25.38 -12.67 19.34
CA ASP A 85 -24.16 -13.50 19.44
C ASP A 85 -23.63 -13.87 18.05
N VAL A 86 -24.50 -14.26 17.13
CA VAL A 86 -24.12 -14.57 15.74
C VAL A 86 -23.54 -13.35 15.03
N HIS A 87 -24.17 -12.17 15.18
CA HIS A 87 -23.63 -10.93 14.62
C HIS A 87 -22.27 -10.57 15.22
N MET A 88 -22.07 -10.79 16.53
CA MET A 88 -20.78 -10.51 17.20
C MET A 88 -19.67 -11.41 16.74
N VAL A 89 -19.92 -12.71 16.65
CA VAL A 89 -18.95 -13.68 16.12
C VAL A 89 -18.56 -13.28 14.71
N ARG A 90 -19.53 -12.93 13.87
CA ARG A 90 -19.27 -12.51 12.49
C ARG A 90 -18.47 -11.21 12.41
N LEU A 91 -18.80 -10.18 13.20
CA LEU A 91 -18.04 -8.92 13.21
C LEU A 91 -16.60 -9.11 13.69
N LEU A 92 -16.39 -9.97 14.70
CA LEU A 92 -15.06 -10.30 15.18
C LEU A 92 -14.23 -10.99 14.09
N ASP A 93 -14.82 -11.95 13.39
CA ASP A 93 -14.16 -12.68 12.31
C ASP A 93 -13.82 -11.77 11.12
N GLU A 94 -14.77 -10.92 10.70
CA GLU A 94 -14.59 -9.92 9.65
C GLU A 94 -13.48 -8.92 10.01
N THR A 95 -13.43 -8.45 11.27
CA THR A 95 -12.40 -7.52 11.74
C THR A 95 -11.01 -8.15 11.76
N VAL A 96 -10.89 -9.40 12.25
CA VAL A 96 -9.63 -10.13 12.32
C VAL A 96 -9.10 -10.42 10.92
N THR A 97 -9.96 -10.92 10.03
CA THR A 97 -9.62 -11.26 8.65
C THR A 97 -9.20 -10.03 7.85
N GLY A 98 -9.98 -8.94 7.88
CA GLY A 98 -9.66 -7.71 7.17
C GLY A 98 -8.32 -7.11 7.62
N ARG A 99 -8.03 -7.15 8.93
CA ARG A 99 -6.73 -6.72 9.47
C ARG A 99 -5.57 -7.56 8.97
N HIS A 100 -5.71 -8.89 8.94
CA HIS A 100 -4.65 -9.77 8.44
C HIS A 100 -4.34 -9.52 6.97
N GLN A 101 -5.38 -9.34 6.15
CA GLN A 101 -5.23 -9.04 4.74
C GLN A 101 -4.50 -7.70 4.52
N MET A 102 -4.96 -6.64 5.19
CA MET A 102 -4.29 -5.33 5.14
C MET A 102 -2.81 -5.40 5.50
N VAL A 103 -2.46 -6.03 6.63
CA VAL A 103 -1.08 -6.11 7.09
C VAL A 103 -0.21 -6.88 6.09
N SER A 104 -0.76 -7.92 5.47
CA SER A 104 -0.04 -8.70 4.45
C SER A 104 0.26 -7.85 3.21
N GLU A 105 -0.74 -7.12 2.71
CA GLU A 105 -0.61 -6.26 1.54
C GLU A 105 0.36 -5.11 1.82
N LEU A 106 0.22 -4.40 2.95
CA LEU A 106 1.17 -3.36 3.38
C LEU A 106 2.61 -3.87 3.44
N ARG A 107 2.82 -5.07 4.02
CA ARG A 107 4.17 -5.66 4.10
C ARG A 107 4.76 -5.95 2.73
N ASN A 108 3.95 -6.40 1.77
CA ASN A 108 4.42 -6.71 0.42
C ASN A 108 4.84 -5.43 -0.31
N GLU A 109 4.06 -4.37 -0.19
CA GLU A 109 4.35 -3.07 -0.80
C GLU A 109 5.56 -2.39 -0.18
N ILE A 110 5.72 -2.46 1.15
CA ILE A 110 6.93 -1.97 1.84
C ILE A 110 8.18 -2.71 1.33
N LYS A 111 8.10 -4.03 1.13
CA LYS A 111 9.23 -4.81 0.58
C LYS A 111 9.57 -4.39 -0.84
N LEU A 112 8.57 -4.12 -1.67
CA LEU A 112 8.77 -3.64 -3.04
C LEU A 112 9.43 -2.26 -3.04
N LEU A 113 8.90 -1.31 -2.27
CA LEU A 113 9.48 0.02 -2.10
C LEU A 113 10.95 -0.05 -1.63
N ALA A 114 11.24 -0.88 -0.63
CA ALA A 114 12.59 -1.04 -0.10
C ALA A 114 13.57 -1.58 -1.17
N ARG A 115 13.13 -2.50 -2.04
CA ARG A 115 13.94 -2.99 -3.17
C ARG A 115 14.22 -1.90 -4.19
N THR A 116 13.22 -1.07 -4.50
CA THR A 116 13.38 0.05 -5.43
C THR A 116 14.33 1.10 -4.89
N VAL A 117 14.18 1.50 -3.63
CA VAL A 117 15.11 2.43 -2.96
C VAL A 117 16.53 1.88 -2.98
N ALA A 118 16.72 0.60 -2.65
CA ALA A 118 18.04 -0.04 -2.69
C ALA A 118 18.63 -0.10 -4.11
N ALA A 119 17.82 -0.37 -5.13
CA ALA A 119 18.26 -0.42 -6.52
C ALA A 119 18.66 0.96 -7.05
N VAL A 120 17.89 2.00 -6.71
CA VAL A 120 18.20 3.39 -7.08
C VAL A 120 19.45 3.88 -6.35
N ALA A 121 19.61 3.55 -5.07
CA ALA A 121 20.73 3.99 -4.24
C ALA A 121 22.08 3.33 -4.60
N ASN A 122 22.07 2.11 -5.15
CA ASN A 122 23.27 1.38 -5.56
C ASN A 122 23.67 1.60 -7.03
N GLN A 123 23.19 2.66 -7.69
CA GLN A 123 23.62 2.98 -9.05
C GLN A 123 25.12 3.37 -9.03
N PRO A 124 26.00 2.64 -9.74
CA PRO A 124 27.40 3.02 -9.84
C PRO A 124 27.47 4.34 -10.59
N THR A 125 27.83 5.42 -9.90
CA THR A 125 28.16 6.70 -10.53
C THR A 125 29.44 6.46 -11.35
N ASN A 126 29.29 6.30 -12.67
CA ASN A 126 30.43 6.23 -13.59
C ASN A 126 31.09 7.62 -13.67
N VAL A 127 31.92 7.94 -12.68
CA VAL A 127 32.76 9.16 -12.65
C VAL A 127 34.26 8.85 -12.68
N THR A 128 34.66 7.62 -13.02
CA THR A 128 36.09 7.27 -13.07
C THR A 128 36.40 6.47 -14.33
N GLY A 129 36.80 7.17 -15.39
CA GLY A 129 37.23 6.54 -16.64
C GLY A 129 37.95 7.46 -17.62
N GLU A 130 37.67 8.76 -17.63
CA GLU A 130 38.33 9.71 -18.53
C GLU A 130 39.15 10.76 -17.77
N SER A 131 40.35 10.40 -17.32
CA SER A 131 41.34 11.41 -16.87
C SER A 131 42.80 11.04 -17.20
N LEU A 132 43.06 10.17 -18.19
CA LEU A 132 44.42 9.68 -18.40
C LEU A 132 44.84 9.55 -19.86
N ILE A 133 44.41 10.42 -20.79
CA ILE A 133 45.13 10.55 -22.07
C ILE A 133 45.12 12.01 -22.59
N ARG A 134 46.33 12.54 -22.84
CA ARG A 134 46.70 13.74 -23.64
C ARG A 134 46.71 15.10 -22.94
N THR A 135 47.77 15.33 -22.16
CA THR A 135 48.51 16.60 -22.23
C THR A 135 49.98 16.20 -22.36
N ASP A 136 50.54 16.17 -23.56
CA ASP A 136 51.08 17.30 -24.31
C ASP A 136 52.61 17.14 -24.32
N SER A 137 53.16 16.75 -25.47
CA SER A 137 54.59 16.73 -25.78
C SER A 137 54.72 16.48 -27.28
N ASN A 138 54.27 17.45 -28.07
CA ASN A 138 54.69 17.58 -29.45
C ASN A 138 54.94 19.07 -29.73
N GLU A 139 55.97 19.64 -29.07
CA GLU A 139 56.74 20.76 -29.61
C GLU A 139 57.62 20.15 -30.73
N ASP A 140 57.19 20.25 -31.98
CA ASP A 140 57.45 21.36 -32.91
C ASP A 140 58.94 21.55 -33.22
N THR A 141 59.33 20.91 -34.32
CA THR A 141 60.13 21.44 -35.44
C THR A 141 61.03 22.66 -35.18
N GLY A 142 62.34 22.43 -35.27
CA GLY A 142 63.38 23.45 -35.42
C GLY A 142 64.75 22.82 -35.64
#